data_AF-A0A1V9YZV7-F1
#
_entry.id   AF-A0A1V9YZV7-F1
#
_cell.length_a   1.000
_cell.length_b   1.000
_cell.length_c   1.000
_cell.angle_alpha   90.00
_cell.angle_beta   90.00
_cell.angle_gamma   90.00
#
_symmetry.space_group_name_H-M   'P 1'
#
loop_
_entity.id
_entity.type
_entity.pdbx_description
1 polymer ?
#
loop_
_entity_poly.entity_id
_entity_poly.type
_entity_poly.pdbx_seq_one_letter_code
_entity_poly.pdbx_strand_id
1 'polypeptide(L)'
;MANTQKGWINKDIFQFLVPHLTMKIFLYLEIIKSIIPGVTRPLKCPVCIKPTNLTKWKKLLGEYNKAIATFEMKITQACHVTCPKCHEMHSTLPPLSMAKPHEIFKMNSQLCTLCCQYCRHRRSVNHITNMFLIHFLIRRVALYLRWRREDPFICTLCCGANFCFSCKTSGHHIGEPCQAFEELEDIAQCPNCKLHVVKGDGCDIIFCFCGRMGKRKIGIWF
;
A
#
# COMPACT_ATOMS: atom_id res chain seq x y z
N MET A 1 -54.50 -25.77 4.81
CA MET A 1 -53.29 -26.46 4.25
C MET A 1 -52.64 -25.46 3.30
N ALA A 2 -51.40 -24.98 3.39
CA ALA A 2 -50.18 -25.30 4.13
C ALA A 2 -49.46 -23.96 4.44
N ASN A 3 -49.13 -23.67 5.70
CA ASN A 3 -47.86 -23.88 6.40
C ASN A 3 -46.63 -23.12 5.86
N THR A 4 -46.21 -22.16 6.67
CA THR A 4 -45.03 -21.29 6.63
C THR A 4 -43.72 -22.04 6.89
N GLN A 5 -42.66 -21.74 6.13
CA GLN A 5 -41.28 -21.97 6.56
C GLN A 5 -40.46 -20.67 6.45
N LYS A 6 -40.41 -19.93 7.57
CA LYS A 6 -39.36 -18.95 7.84
C LYS A 6 -38.08 -19.74 8.14
N GLY A 7 -37.04 -19.52 7.35
CA GLY A 7 -35.71 -20.09 7.59
C GLY A 7 -35.12 -19.53 8.88
N TRP A 8 -35.09 -20.36 9.92
CA TRP A 8 -34.38 -20.10 11.15
C TRP A 8 -32.89 -20.26 10.88
N ILE A 9 -32.16 -19.14 10.80
CA ILE A 9 -30.72 -19.16 11.07
C ILE A 9 -30.60 -19.47 12.56
N ASN A 10 -30.09 -20.66 12.84
CA ASN A 10 -30.03 -21.27 14.15
C ASN A 10 -29.26 -20.36 15.13
N LYS A 11 -29.94 -19.75 16.10
CA LYS A 11 -29.36 -18.82 17.10
C LYS A 11 -28.27 -19.48 17.95
N ASP A 12 -28.29 -20.81 18.04
CA ASP A 12 -27.37 -21.60 18.85
C ASP A 12 -25.96 -21.69 18.22
N ILE A 13 -25.84 -21.49 16.90
CA ILE A 13 -24.53 -21.42 16.22
C ILE A 13 -23.81 -20.10 16.55
N PHE A 14 -24.56 -19.02 16.78
CA PHE A 14 -23.99 -17.74 17.19
C PHE A 14 -23.37 -17.85 18.59
N GLN A 15 -23.99 -18.57 19.52
CA GLN A 15 -23.53 -18.65 20.91
C GLN A 15 -22.23 -19.44 21.07
N PHE A 16 -21.98 -20.44 20.22
CA PHE A 16 -20.71 -21.20 20.19
C PHE A 16 -19.58 -20.51 19.40
N LEU A 17 -19.90 -19.70 18.39
CA LEU A 17 -18.89 -18.98 17.61
C LEU A 17 -18.40 -17.69 18.29
N VAL A 18 -19.23 -17.07 19.15
CA VAL A 18 -18.91 -15.78 19.80
C VAL A 18 -17.61 -15.80 20.61
N PRO A 19 -17.29 -16.80 21.46
CA PRO A 19 -16.04 -16.84 22.23
C PRO A 19 -14.80 -17.03 21.34
N HIS A 20 -14.93 -17.84 20.30
CA HIS A 20 -13.83 -18.08 19.35
C HIS A 20 -13.61 -16.88 18.41
N LEU A 21 -14.69 -16.17 18.08
CA LEU A 21 -14.65 -14.97 17.25
C LEU A 21 -14.08 -13.79 18.03
N THR A 22 -14.41 -13.61 19.31
CA THR A 22 -13.85 -12.55 20.17
C THR A 22 -12.35 -12.75 20.40
N MET A 23 -11.88 -13.97 20.66
CA MET A 23 -10.44 -14.26 20.77
C MET A 23 -9.69 -14.00 19.45
N LYS A 24 -10.28 -14.39 18.30
CA LYS A 24 -9.69 -14.12 16.98
C LYS A 24 -9.67 -12.62 16.65
N ILE A 25 -10.70 -11.87 17.05
CA ILE A 25 -10.76 -10.42 16.92
C ILE A 25 -9.69 -9.77 17.80
N PHE A 26 -9.52 -10.21 19.05
CA PHE A 26 -8.52 -9.68 19.98
C PHE A 26 -7.10 -9.84 19.43
N LEU A 27 -6.71 -11.05 19.03
CA LEU A 27 -5.41 -11.30 18.40
C LEU A 27 -5.19 -10.41 17.17
N TYR A 28 -6.26 -10.12 16.43
CA TYR A 28 -6.19 -9.28 15.25
C TYR A 28 -6.00 -7.79 15.56
N LEU A 29 -6.65 -7.30 16.62
CA LEU A 29 -6.42 -5.93 17.10
C LEU A 29 -4.97 -5.75 17.53
N GLU A 30 -4.36 -6.77 18.14
CA GLU A 30 -2.92 -6.78 18.46
C GLU A 30 -2.04 -6.80 17.20
N ILE A 31 -2.42 -7.57 16.17
CA ILE A 31 -1.72 -7.52 14.85
C ILE A 31 -1.83 -6.12 14.25
N ILE A 32 -2.97 -5.45 14.34
CA ILE A 32 -3.12 -4.08 13.85
C ILE A 32 -2.19 -3.12 14.62
N LYS A 33 -2.12 -3.27 15.94
CA LYS A 33 -1.23 -2.48 16.80
C LYS A 33 0.24 -2.74 16.49
N SER A 34 0.63 -3.94 16.10
CA SER A 34 2.03 -4.27 15.79
C SER A 34 2.48 -3.85 14.39
N ILE A 35 1.59 -3.33 13.54
CA ILE A 35 1.98 -2.84 12.22
C ILE A 35 2.96 -1.68 12.35
N ILE A 36 4.06 -1.79 11.62
CA ILE A 36 5.07 -0.75 11.53
C ILE A 36 4.49 0.37 10.65
N PRO A 37 4.43 1.61 11.15
CA PRO A 37 3.98 2.73 10.35
C PRO A 37 4.86 2.92 9.10
N GLY A 38 4.24 3.28 7.97
CA GLY A 38 4.93 3.38 6.67
C GLY A 38 5.08 2.05 5.92
N VAL A 39 4.77 0.91 6.52
CA VAL A 39 4.87 -0.40 5.85
C VAL A 39 3.50 -0.85 5.35
N THR A 40 3.35 -0.96 4.02
CA THR A 40 2.10 -1.45 3.42
C THR A 40 1.98 -2.97 3.52
N ARG A 41 1.06 -3.48 4.36
CA ARG A 41 0.75 -4.91 4.45
C ARG A 41 -0.75 -5.17 4.34
N PRO A 42 -1.20 -6.16 3.52
CA PRO A 42 -2.60 -6.54 3.47
C PRO A 42 -3.06 -7.13 4.80
N LEU A 43 -4.22 -6.67 5.26
CA LEU A 43 -4.99 -7.27 6.33
C LEU A 43 -5.59 -8.60 5.88
N LYS A 44 -5.24 -9.70 6.55
CA LYS A 44 -5.69 -11.06 6.21
C LYS A 44 -6.90 -11.45 7.04
N CYS A 45 -7.90 -12.11 6.45
CA CYS A 45 -9.01 -12.69 7.21
C CYS A 45 -8.47 -13.73 8.21
N PRO A 46 -8.87 -13.71 9.49
CA PRO A 46 -8.43 -14.69 10.48
C PRO A 46 -9.05 -16.08 10.26
N VAL A 47 -10.10 -16.18 9.43
CA VAL A 47 -10.75 -17.45 9.10
C VAL A 47 -10.06 -18.11 7.92
N CYS A 48 -9.90 -17.40 6.81
CA CYS A 48 -9.39 -17.99 5.57
C CYS A 48 -7.99 -17.53 5.17
N ILE A 49 -7.35 -16.66 5.95
CA ILE A 49 -5.97 -16.12 5.74
C ILE A 49 -5.83 -15.29 4.44
N LYS A 50 -6.91 -15.16 3.65
CA LYS A 50 -6.92 -14.37 2.42
C LYS A 50 -6.88 -12.87 2.73
N PRO A 51 -6.14 -12.07 1.94
CA PRO A 51 -6.23 -10.61 1.98
C PRO A 51 -7.68 -10.16 1.88
N THR A 52 -8.09 -9.32 2.83
CA THR A 52 -9.47 -8.86 2.98
C THR A 52 -9.50 -7.34 2.91
N ASN A 53 -10.51 -6.80 2.23
CA ASN A 53 -10.64 -5.35 2.12
C ASN A 53 -10.99 -4.71 3.48
N LEU A 54 -10.63 -3.44 3.64
CA LEU A 54 -10.94 -2.69 4.87
C LEU A 54 -12.44 -2.50 5.08
N THR A 55 -13.24 -2.44 4.02
CA THR A 55 -14.70 -2.30 4.11
C THR A 55 -15.35 -3.46 4.88
N LYS A 56 -14.91 -4.70 4.61
CA LYS A 56 -15.36 -5.89 5.34
C LYS A 56 -14.93 -5.82 6.80
N TRP A 57 -13.72 -5.33 7.07
CA TRP A 57 -13.26 -5.11 8.44
C TRP A 57 -14.06 -4.05 9.19
N LYS A 58 -14.37 -2.92 8.55
CA LYS A 58 -15.25 -1.87 9.11
C LYS A 58 -16.65 -2.42 9.43
N LYS A 59 -17.19 -3.29 8.57
CA LYS A 59 -18.47 -3.98 8.84
C LYS A 59 -18.39 -4.95 10.02
N LEU A 60 -17.28 -5.67 10.18
CA LEU A 60 -17.11 -6.67 11.25
C LEU A 60 -16.79 -6.06 12.62
N LEU A 61 -16.00 -4.98 12.66
CA LEU A 61 -15.48 -4.38 13.89
C LEU A 61 -16.20 -3.07 14.28
N GLY A 62 -17.12 -2.59 13.44
CA GLY A 62 -17.73 -1.27 13.51
C GLY A 62 -16.93 -0.22 12.74
N GLU A 63 -17.61 0.72 12.09
CA GLU A 63 -16.98 1.75 11.24
C GLU A 63 -16.02 2.65 12.01
N TYR A 64 -16.30 2.89 13.31
CA TYR A 64 -15.54 3.77 14.20
C TYR A 64 -14.53 3.03 15.07
N ASN A 65 -14.11 1.83 14.68
CA ASN A 65 -13.14 1.08 15.47
C ASN A 65 -11.76 1.78 15.45
N LYS A 66 -11.26 2.18 16.63
CA LYS A 66 -9.97 2.86 16.82
C LYS A 66 -8.80 2.09 16.19
N ALA A 67 -8.83 0.76 16.19
CA ALA A 67 -7.77 -0.03 15.57
C ALA A 67 -7.78 0.13 14.05
N ILE A 68 -8.95 0.16 13.40
CA ILE A 68 -9.03 0.40 11.95
C ILE A 68 -8.50 1.79 11.62
N ALA A 69 -8.88 2.82 12.38
CA ALA A 69 -8.35 4.17 12.18
C ALA A 69 -6.81 4.22 12.36
N THR A 70 -6.29 3.53 13.38
CA THR A 70 -4.85 3.39 13.62
C THR A 70 -4.15 2.67 12.46
N PHE A 71 -4.76 1.60 11.93
CA PHE A 71 -4.27 0.89 10.76
C PHE A 71 -4.20 1.82 9.54
N GLU A 72 -5.29 2.52 9.23
CA GLU A 72 -5.35 3.41 8.07
C GLU A 72 -4.28 4.50 8.16
N MET A 73 -4.13 5.13 9.33
CA MET A 73 -3.08 6.12 9.61
C MET A 73 -1.67 5.54 9.40
N LYS A 74 -1.37 4.36 9.95
CA LYS A 74 -0.05 3.73 9.81
C LYS A 74 0.28 3.41 8.37
N ILE A 75 -0.70 2.97 7.57
CA ILE A 75 -0.50 2.68 6.15
C ILE A 75 -0.30 3.97 5.35
N THR A 76 -1.02 5.05 5.66
CA THR A 76 -0.86 6.33 4.95
C THR A 76 0.46 7.02 5.23
N GLN A 77 1.10 6.76 6.38
CA GLN A 77 2.42 7.33 6.70
C GLN A 77 3.50 6.98 5.66
N ALA A 78 3.32 5.93 4.86
CA ALA A 78 4.23 5.62 3.75
C ALA A 78 4.27 6.74 2.69
N CYS A 79 3.19 7.51 2.59
CA CYS A 79 3.03 8.65 1.69
C CYS A 79 3.29 9.99 2.38
N HIS A 80 3.71 10.00 3.64
CA HIS A 80 3.99 11.25 4.34
C HIS A 80 5.38 11.77 3.98
N VAL A 81 5.49 13.09 3.87
CA VAL A 81 6.75 13.80 3.64
C VAL A 81 6.78 15.05 4.51
N THR A 82 7.97 15.42 4.97
CA THR A 82 8.19 16.70 5.64
C THR A 82 8.32 17.78 4.57
N CYS A 83 7.48 18.81 4.63
CA CYS A 83 7.53 19.90 3.66
C CYS A 83 8.81 20.73 3.87
N PRO A 84 9.62 21.00 2.83
CA PRO A 84 10.85 21.78 2.99
C PRO A 84 10.60 23.27 3.27
N LYS A 85 9.35 23.73 3.17
CA LYS A 85 8.97 25.13 3.40
C LYS A 85 8.39 25.36 4.79
N CYS A 86 7.33 24.63 5.16
CA CYS A 86 6.69 24.78 6.47
C CYS A 86 7.20 23.79 7.53
N HIS A 87 8.04 22.81 7.15
CA HIS A 87 8.56 21.75 8.02
C HIS A 87 7.51 20.84 8.68
N GLU A 88 6.24 20.99 8.28
CA GLU A 88 5.15 20.12 8.71
C GLU A 88 5.09 18.84 7.86
N MET A 89 4.66 17.75 8.51
CA MET A 89 4.49 16.47 7.84
C MET A 89 3.12 16.40 7.16
N HIS A 90 3.11 16.16 5.86
CA HIS A 90 1.88 16.06 5.07
C HIS A 90 1.82 14.77 4.27
N SER A 91 0.63 14.20 4.15
CA SER A 91 0.37 13.13 3.19
C SER A 91 0.40 13.68 1.77
N THR A 92 1.14 13.00 0.90
CA THR A 92 1.19 13.27 -0.54
C THR A 92 0.26 12.35 -1.32
N LEU A 93 -0.41 11.42 -0.63
CA LEU A 93 -1.40 10.53 -1.22
C LEU A 93 -2.61 11.37 -1.67
N PRO A 94 -2.97 11.37 -2.97
CA PRO A 94 -4.09 12.17 -3.41
C PRO A 94 -5.40 11.73 -2.76
N PRO A 95 -6.31 12.67 -2.45
CA PRO A 95 -7.62 12.35 -1.89
C PRO A 95 -8.40 11.43 -2.84
N LEU A 96 -9.34 10.65 -2.29
CA LEU A 96 -10.27 9.91 -3.15
C LEU A 96 -11.06 10.96 -3.95
N SER A 97 -11.06 10.86 -5.27
CA SER A 97 -11.99 11.63 -6.09
C SER A 97 -13.41 11.31 -5.64
N MET A 98 -14.27 12.32 -5.50
CA MET A 98 -15.68 12.19 -5.10
C MET A 98 -16.56 11.50 -6.17
N ALA A 99 -15.98 10.64 -7.01
CA ALA A 99 -16.70 9.86 -7.99
C ALA A 99 -17.72 8.95 -7.30
N LYS A 100 -18.94 8.87 -7.85
CA LYS A 100 -20.06 8.15 -7.23
C LYS A 100 -19.74 6.64 -7.16
N PRO A 101 -20.11 5.93 -6.07
CA PRO A 101 -19.78 4.52 -5.86
C PRO A 101 -20.14 3.57 -7.02
N HIS A 102 -21.22 3.85 -7.75
CA HIS A 102 -21.75 2.98 -8.80
C HIS A 102 -20.87 2.94 -10.08
N GLU A 103 -20.14 4.01 -10.38
CA GLU A 103 -19.21 4.08 -11.51
C GLU A 103 -17.89 3.35 -11.18
N ILE A 104 -17.48 3.37 -9.91
CA ILE A 104 -16.28 2.70 -9.40
C ILE A 104 -16.39 1.17 -9.49
N PHE A 105 -17.58 0.59 -9.30
CA PHE A 105 -17.79 -0.86 -9.34
C PHE A 105 -17.73 -1.47 -10.75
N LYS A 106 -18.15 -0.74 -11.79
CA LYS A 106 -18.14 -1.23 -13.18
C LYS A 106 -16.74 -1.13 -13.83
N MET A 107 -15.90 -0.22 -13.33
CA MET A 107 -14.52 0.02 -13.76
C MET A 107 -13.51 -1.04 -13.26
N ASN A 108 -13.96 -2.04 -12.51
CA ASN A 108 -13.14 -2.77 -11.55
C ASN A 108 -12.29 -3.90 -12.15
N SER A 109 -12.71 -4.59 -13.23
CA SER A 109 -11.91 -5.68 -13.82
C SER A 109 -10.77 -5.18 -14.70
N GLN A 110 -11.05 -4.23 -15.59
CA GLN A 110 -10.04 -3.62 -16.47
C GLN A 110 -9.02 -2.81 -15.66
N LEU A 111 -9.47 -1.97 -14.72
CA LEU A 111 -8.56 -1.23 -13.85
C LEU A 111 -7.70 -2.16 -12.98
N CYS A 112 -8.28 -3.23 -12.41
CA CYS A 112 -7.49 -4.25 -11.72
C CYS A 112 -6.45 -4.89 -12.63
N THR A 113 -6.81 -5.20 -13.88
CA THR A 113 -5.88 -5.79 -14.86
C THR A 113 -4.75 -4.82 -15.19
N LEU A 114 -5.05 -3.55 -15.45
CA LEU A 114 -4.06 -2.50 -15.71
C LEU A 114 -3.13 -2.29 -14.52
N CYS A 115 -3.69 -2.20 -13.30
CA CYS A 115 -2.89 -2.08 -12.07
C CYS A 115 -2.00 -3.31 -11.84
N CYS A 116 -2.51 -4.52 -12.10
CA CYS A 116 -1.72 -5.75 -12.02
C CYS A 116 -0.59 -5.76 -13.07
N GLN A 117 -0.86 -5.35 -14.30
CA GLN A 117 0.14 -5.25 -15.36
C GLN A 117 1.22 -4.22 -14.98
N TYR A 118 0.83 -3.09 -14.42
CA TYR A 118 1.75 -2.07 -13.93
C TYR A 118 2.63 -2.54 -12.79
N CYS A 119 2.04 -3.17 -11.76
CA CYS A 119 2.79 -3.77 -10.66
C CYS A 119 3.77 -4.86 -11.13
N ARG A 120 3.51 -5.46 -12.30
CA ARG A 120 4.39 -6.44 -12.95
C ARG A 120 5.35 -5.82 -13.98
N HIS A 121 5.48 -4.49 -14.00
CA HIS A 121 6.34 -3.76 -14.94
C HIS A 121 6.01 -3.99 -16.43
N ARG A 122 4.78 -4.37 -16.74
CA ARG A 122 4.30 -4.58 -18.12
C ARG A 122 3.63 -3.34 -18.73
N ARG A 123 3.53 -2.26 -17.97
CA ARG A 123 2.92 -0.98 -18.34
C ARG A 123 3.70 0.16 -17.67
N SER A 124 3.70 1.34 -18.26
CA SER A 124 4.15 2.59 -17.64
C SER A 124 3.00 3.30 -16.92
N VAL A 125 3.32 4.29 -16.09
CA VAL A 125 2.33 5.06 -15.35
C VAL A 125 1.32 5.83 -16.22
N ASN A 126 1.69 6.20 -17.45
CA ASN A 126 0.81 6.93 -18.37
C ASN A 126 -0.52 6.18 -18.66
N HIS A 127 -0.54 4.87 -18.43
CA HIS A 127 -1.73 4.03 -18.62
C HIS A 127 -2.63 3.90 -17.38
N ILE A 128 -2.33 4.58 -16.27
CA ILE A 128 -3.06 4.46 -14.98
C ILE A 128 -3.40 5.84 -14.41
N THR A 129 -3.92 6.71 -15.27
CA THR A 129 -4.40 8.05 -14.90
C THR A 129 -5.49 8.02 -13.81
N ASN A 130 -6.22 6.91 -13.71
CA ASN A 130 -7.35 6.73 -12.79
C ASN A 130 -7.02 5.93 -11.52
N MET A 131 -5.75 5.80 -11.16
CA MET A 131 -5.31 5.04 -9.97
C MET A 131 -5.96 5.51 -8.66
N PHE A 132 -6.30 6.79 -8.56
CA PHE A 132 -6.94 7.38 -7.37
C PHE A 132 -8.39 6.98 -7.18
N LEU A 133 -9.04 6.39 -8.20
CA LEU A 133 -10.38 5.80 -8.10
C LEU A 133 -10.37 4.47 -7.34
N ILE A 134 -9.20 3.93 -7.00
CA ILE A 134 -9.08 2.72 -6.20
C ILE A 134 -9.45 3.03 -4.76
N HIS A 135 -10.69 2.67 -4.41
CA HIS A 135 -11.24 2.81 -3.07
C HIS A 135 -10.45 2.03 -2.00
N PHE A 136 -9.66 1.03 -2.38
CA PHE A 136 -8.88 0.23 -1.43
C PHE A 136 -7.58 0.93 -1.04
N LEU A 137 -7.54 1.48 0.19
CA LEU A 137 -6.41 2.23 0.73
C LEU A 137 -5.05 1.57 0.49
N ILE A 138 -4.89 0.31 0.89
CA ILE A 138 -3.61 -0.42 0.79
C ILE A 138 -3.14 -0.49 -0.66
N ARG A 139 -4.06 -0.77 -1.60
CA ARG A 139 -3.72 -0.84 -3.03
C ARG A 139 -3.35 0.54 -3.56
N ARG A 140 -4.11 1.56 -3.18
CA ARG A 140 -3.87 2.95 -3.59
C ARG A 140 -2.50 3.45 -3.11
N VAL A 141 -2.16 3.20 -1.84
CA VAL A 141 -0.84 3.51 -1.29
C VAL A 141 0.25 2.74 -2.03
N ALA A 142 0.11 1.43 -2.18
CA ALA A 142 1.11 0.61 -2.86
C ALA A 142 1.37 1.07 -4.31
N LEU A 143 0.30 1.40 -5.05
CA LEU A 143 0.41 1.89 -6.41
C LEU A 143 0.98 3.32 -6.46
N TYR A 144 0.61 4.19 -5.52
CA TYR A 144 1.19 5.53 -5.38
C TYR A 144 2.70 5.46 -5.12
N LEU A 145 3.14 4.59 -4.21
CA LEU A 145 4.57 4.37 -3.95
C LEU A 145 5.28 3.83 -5.18
N ARG A 146 4.66 2.92 -5.93
CA ARG A 146 5.23 2.45 -7.20
C ARG A 146 5.39 3.58 -8.21
N TRP A 147 4.39 4.44 -8.33
CA TRP A 147 4.43 5.60 -9.21
C TRP A 147 5.52 6.58 -8.82
N ARG A 148 5.62 6.94 -7.53
CA ARG A 148 6.65 7.86 -7.06
C ARG A 148 8.09 7.34 -7.19
N ARG A 149 8.27 6.04 -7.45
CA ARG A 149 9.58 5.48 -7.83
C ARG A 149 9.92 5.69 -9.31
N GLU A 150 8.92 5.82 -10.18
CA GLU A 150 9.12 6.14 -11.60
C GLU A 150 9.18 7.65 -11.82
N ASP A 151 8.36 8.40 -11.10
CA ASP A 151 8.23 9.85 -11.16
C ASP A 151 8.36 10.43 -9.74
N PRO A 152 9.58 10.73 -9.26
CA PRO A 152 9.79 11.12 -7.87
C PRO A 152 9.49 12.59 -7.60
N PHE A 153 9.48 13.45 -8.61
CA PHE A 153 9.33 14.89 -8.43
C PHE A 153 7.86 15.25 -8.17
N ILE A 154 7.62 15.86 -7.02
CA ILE A 154 6.29 16.31 -6.59
C ILE A 154 6.33 17.73 -6.06
N CYS A 155 5.15 18.32 -5.93
CA CYS A 155 4.92 19.51 -5.13
C CYS A 155 4.17 19.13 -3.85
N THR A 156 4.50 19.74 -2.72
CA THR A 156 3.75 19.53 -1.48
C THR A 156 2.34 20.11 -1.61
N LEU A 157 1.34 19.42 -1.04
CA LEU A 157 -0.06 19.87 -1.12
C LEU A 157 -0.34 21.12 -0.26
N CYS A 158 0.47 21.35 0.78
CA CYS A 158 0.28 22.47 1.69
C CYS A 158 0.76 23.80 1.12
N CYS A 159 1.94 23.83 0.50
CA CYS A 159 2.59 25.08 0.09
C CYS A 159 3.09 25.08 -1.35
N GLY A 160 2.87 24.01 -2.12
CA GLY A 160 3.35 23.87 -3.49
C GLY A 160 4.87 23.75 -3.62
N ALA A 161 5.58 23.41 -2.54
CA ALA A 161 7.04 23.38 -2.55
C ALA A 161 7.55 22.17 -3.35
N ASN A 162 8.52 22.40 -4.23
CA ASN A 162 9.18 21.34 -5.00
C ASN A 162 9.96 20.39 -4.07
N PHE A 163 9.83 19.09 -4.32
CA PHE A 163 10.38 18.05 -3.46
C PHE A 163 10.62 16.77 -4.25
N CYS A 164 11.72 16.08 -3.96
CA CYS A 164 11.99 14.75 -4.49
C CYS A 164 11.50 13.67 -3.53
N PHE A 165 10.48 12.90 -3.94
CA PHE A 165 9.93 11.82 -3.13
C PHE A 165 10.91 10.68 -2.86
N SER A 166 11.93 10.50 -3.71
CA SER A 166 12.90 9.42 -3.58
C SER A 166 13.94 9.69 -2.49
N CYS A 167 14.69 10.79 -2.58
CA CYS A 167 15.71 11.17 -1.59
C CYS A 167 15.21 12.10 -0.49
N LYS A 168 13.94 12.51 -0.53
CA LYS A 168 13.33 13.40 0.45
C LYS A 168 14.00 14.78 0.57
N THR A 169 14.68 15.24 -0.48
CA THR A 169 15.30 16.56 -0.51
C THR A 169 14.39 17.63 -1.13
N SER A 170 14.69 18.88 -0.80
CA SER A 170 14.05 20.05 -1.41
C SER A 170 14.45 20.21 -2.87
N GLY A 171 13.51 20.61 -3.71
CA GLY A 171 13.73 20.87 -5.14
C GLY A 171 13.56 19.64 -6.05
N HIS A 172 13.62 19.91 -7.35
CA HIS A 172 13.66 18.88 -8.40
C HIS A 172 15.05 18.93 -9.04
N HIS A 173 15.77 17.81 -9.04
CA HIS A 173 17.14 17.71 -9.50
C HIS A 173 17.19 16.90 -10.81
N ILE A 174 16.72 17.51 -11.90
CA ILE A 174 16.58 16.85 -13.21
C ILE A 174 17.97 16.56 -13.78
N GLY A 175 18.21 15.31 -14.20
CA GLY A 175 19.50 14.89 -14.75
C GLY A 175 20.57 14.59 -13.69
N GLU A 176 20.34 14.96 -12.43
CA GLU A 176 21.22 14.63 -11.32
C GLU A 176 20.65 13.43 -10.54
N PRO A 177 21.47 12.42 -10.21
CA PRO A 177 21.02 11.32 -9.38
C PRO A 177 20.59 11.84 -8.01
N CYS A 178 19.59 11.18 -7.41
CA CYS A 178 19.33 11.36 -5.99
C CYS A 178 20.64 11.15 -5.23
N GLN A 179 21.09 12.16 -4.45
CA GLN A 179 22.21 11.98 -3.54
C GLN A 179 21.85 10.80 -2.64
N ALA A 180 22.59 9.70 -2.77
CA ALA A 180 22.31 8.48 -2.03
C ALA A 180 22.38 8.81 -0.54
N PHE A 181 21.35 8.44 0.22
CA PHE A 181 21.57 8.12 1.63
C PHE A 181 22.69 7.08 1.64
N GLU A 182 23.71 7.31 2.49
CA GLU A 182 24.92 6.50 2.67
C GLU A 182 24.74 5.09 2.10
N GLU A 183 25.58 4.71 1.13
CA GLU A 183 25.58 3.39 0.51
C GLU A 183 25.76 2.33 1.59
N LEU A 184 24.67 1.88 2.19
CA LEU A 184 24.69 0.73 3.07
C LEU A 184 25.09 -0.44 2.19
N GLU A 185 26.23 -1.04 2.51
CA GLU A 185 26.88 -2.08 1.71
C GLU A 185 25.94 -3.25 1.40
N ASP A 186 24.82 -3.42 2.10
CA ASP A 186 23.86 -4.51 1.86
C ASP A 186 22.58 -4.09 1.13
N ILE A 187 22.40 -2.81 0.80
CA ILE A 187 21.20 -2.32 0.12
C ILE A 187 21.55 -1.83 -1.28
N ALA A 188 20.84 -2.34 -2.29
CA ALA A 188 21.07 -1.95 -3.66
C ALA A 188 19.72 -1.68 -4.37
N GLN A 189 19.66 -0.68 -5.25
CA GLN A 189 18.42 -0.33 -5.96
C GLN A 189 18.39 -0.91 -7.37
N CYS A 190 17.38 -1.73 -7.69
CA CYS A 190 17.23 -2.31 -9.04
C CYS A 190 17.07 -1.20 -10.10
N PRO A 191 17.86 -1.18 -11.19
CA PRO A 191 17.84 -0.10 -12.18
C PRO A 191 16.53 -0.04 -12.97
N ASN A 192 15.80 -1.17 -13.05
CA ASN A 192 14.54 -1.29 -13.76
C ASN A 192 13.33 -0.85 -12.94
N CYS A 193 13.12 -1.48 -11.79
CA CYS A 193 11.93 -1.23 -10.97
C CYS A 193 12.17 -0.25 -9.82
N LYS A 194 13.40 0.20 -9.61
CA LYS A 194 13.83 1.09 -8.53
C LYS A 194 13.49 0.57 -7.12
N LEU A 195 13.31 -0.75 -6.98
CA LEU A 195 13.10 -1.40 -5.70
C LEU A 195 14.45 -1.55 -4.98
N HIS A 196 14.52 -1.16 -3.72
CA HIS A 196 15.65 -1.48 -2.85
C HIS A 196 15.60 -2.97 -2.51
N VAL A 197 16.70 -3.67 -2.77
CA VAL A 197 16.90 -5.09 -2.49
C VAL A 197 18.03 -5.20 -1.48
N VAL A 198 17.81 -6.00 -0.44
CA VAL A 198 18.81 -6.30 0.57
C VAL A 198 19.53 -7.59 0.20
N LYS A 199 20.86 -7.62 0.29
CA LYS A 199 21.65 -8.83 0.07
C LYS A 199 21.37 -9.84 1.18
N GLY A 200 21.12 -11.09 0.79
CA GLY A 200 21.22 -12.23 1.69
C GLY A 200 22.64 -12.80 1.64
N ASP A 201 23.08 -13.47 2.70
CA ASP A 201 24.45 -13.95 2.82
C ASP A 201 24.88 -14.85 1.63
N GLY A 202 26.06 -14.59 1.06
CA GLY A 202 26.79 -15.55 0.23
C GLY A 202 26.56 -15.55 -1.28
N CYS A 203 25.78 -14.64 -1.88
CA CYS A 203 25.64 -14.57 -3.34
C CYS A 203 25.78 -13.14 -3.90
N ASP A 204 26.57 -12.98 -4.97
CA ASP A 204 26.74 -11.69 -5.68
C ASP A 204 25.73 -11.49 -6.83
N ILE A 205 24.85 -12.47 -7.03
CA ILE A 205 23.74 -12.42 -7.97
C ILE A 205 22.47 -12.12 -7.18
N ILE A 206 21.80 -11.05 -7.55
CA ILE A 206 20.52 -10.67 -6.96
C ILE A 206 19.43 -10.78 -8.02
N PHE A 207 18.41 -11.57 -7.74
CA PHE A 207 17.19 -11.61 -8.53
C PHE A 207 16.20 -10.60 -7.97
N CYS A 208 15.91 -9.55 -8.74
CA CYS A 208 14.86 -8.62 -8.37
C CYS A 208 13.48 -9.25 -8.62
N PHE A 209 12.50 -8.89 -7.80
CA PHE A 209 11.09 -9.27 -7.99
C PHE A 209 10.53 -8.95 -9.40
N CYS A 210 11.10 -7.95 -10.09
CA CYS A 210 10.71 -7.64 -11.46
C CYS A 210 11.21 -8.65 -12.52
N GLY A 211 11.95 -9.69 -12.09
CA GLY A 211 12.50 -10.73 -12.96
C GLY A 211 13.87 -10.41 -13.55
N ARG A 212 14.43 -9.22 -13.29
CA ARG A 212 15.81 -8.91 -13.70
C ARG A 212 16.81 -9.47 -12.70
N MET A 213 17.83 -10.11 -13.25
CA MET A 213 19.05 -10.47 -12.55
C MET A 213 20.02 -9.31 -12.64
N GLY A 214 20.71 -8.99 -11.55
CA GLY A 214 21.86 -8.09 -11.54
C GLY A 214 23.04 -8.75 -10.83
N LYS A 215 24.26 -8.46 -11.30
CA LYS A 215 25.49 -8.79 -10.57
C LYS A 215 26.00 -7.54 -9.87
N ARG A 216 26.41 -7.67 -8.61
CA ARG A 216 27.06 -6.55 -7.93
C ARG A 216 28.56 -6.55 -8.22
N LYS A 217 29.07 -5.44 -8.75
CA LYS A 217 30.45 -5.02 -8.54
C LYS A 217 30.37 -3.64 -7.89
N ILE A 218 30.74 -3.54 -6.61
CA ILE A 218 30.97 -2.29 -5.87
C ILE A 218 29.82 -1.27 -6.06
N GLY A 219 28.72 -1.44 -5.31
CA GLY A 219 27.62 -0.45 -5.28
C GLY A 219 26.74 -0.34 -6.55
N ILE A 220 27.17 -0.89 -7.69
CA ILE A 220 26.51 -0.66 -8.99
C ILE A 220 25.86 -1.95 -9.51
N TRP A 221 24.60 -1.83 -9.97
CA TRP A 221 23.87 -2.88 -10.69
C TRP A 221 24.27 -2.88 -12.17
N PHE A 222 24.74 -4.02 -12.67
CA PHE A 222 24.87 -4.31 -14.11
C PHE A 222 23.78 -5.30 -14.55
#